data_AF-A0AAD8SNJ1-F1
#
_entry.id   AF-A0AAD8SNJ1-F1
#
_cell.length_a   1.000
_cell.length_b   1.000
_cell.length_c   1.000
_cell.angle_alpha   90.00
_cell.angle_beta   90.00
_cell.angle_gamma   90.00
#
_symmetry.space_group_name_H-M   'P 1'
#
loop_
_entity.id
_entity.type
_entity.pdbx_description
1 polymer ?
#
loop_
_entity_poly.entity_id
_entity_poly.type
_entity_poly.pdbx_seq_one_letter_code
_entity_poly.pdbx_strand_id
1 'polypeptide(L)'
;MATPSYRLAAAVTAPSTGEFLVVRQLPPPSPPSTAPGEEEYQRYVDSDLYDLPSAPLRRLAADEEPVPPGVAVGGAEDGRLDLSRFDIPAALDQILNQLGSTSAMCGEWRLLKYIEEPEFGPDAGVNTVLIVGSLEPKPEVLRDSCKWMSKEGAWELLYGVRPGGTRIGPYVYIGFPKSELSSNCIAASALASQEYPPGLTLVPMKSRTLSPFRTTNLVVVQADGGACGSKRSIFFACGDALLIDPGCCSQVHTELTDLVNSVPKKLVVLVTHHHNDHIDACRSCQFPSKEVSGACYTPS
;
A
#
# COMPACT_ATOMS: atom_id res chain seq x y z
N MET A 1 17.03 16.65 -2.44
CA MET A 1 16.31 15.39 -2.19
C MET A 1 15.40 15.16 -3.37
N ALA A 2 15.19 13.91 -3.81
CA ALA A 2 14.20 13.64 -4.85
C ALA A 2 12.82 14.09 -4.34
N THR A 3 12.02 14.67 -5.22
CA THR A 3 10.65 15.10 -4.89
C THR A 3 9.70 13.93 -5.10
N PRO A 4 8.73 13.70 -4.21
CA PRO A 4 7.74 12.66 -4.42
C PRO A 4 6.96 12.92 -5.71
N SER A 5 6.62 11.84 -6.40
CA SER A 5 5.67 11.88 -7.51
C SER A 5 4.24 11.85 -6.97
N TYR A 6 3.26 12.21 -7.79
CA TYR A 6 1.85 12.25 -7.37
C TYR A 6 1.01 11.38 -8.29
N ARG A 7 -0.04 10.81 -7.73
CA ARG A 7 -1.01 10.00 -8.44
C ARG A 7 -2.42 10.37 -8.00
N LEU A 8 -3.34 10.45 -8.95
CA LEU A 8 -4.76 10.56 -8.69
C LEU A 8 -5.37 9.17 -8.80
N ALA A 9 -6.13 8.74 -7.79
CA ALA A 9 -6.92 7.52 -7.84
C ALA A 9 -8.40 7.87 -7.64
N ALA A 10 -9.30 7.18 -8.33
CA ALA A 10 -10.73 7.49 -8.33
C ALA A 10 -11.58 6.30 -7.87
N ALA A 11 -12.31 6.49 -6.76
CA ALA A 11 -13.39 5.61 -6.36
C ALA A 11 -14.67 6.01 -7.11
N VAL A 12 -14.93 5.36 -8.25
CA VAL A 12 -16.16 5.57 -9.02
C VAL A 12 -17.23 4.62 -8.52
N THR A 13 -18.31 5.18 -7.96
CA THR A 13 -19.39 4.43 -7.32
C THR A 13 -20.65 4.38 -8.16
N ALA A 14 -21.44 3.32 -7.99
CA ALA A 14 -22.81 3.23 -8.49
C ALA A 14 -23.78 3.29 -7.30
N PRO A 15 -24.32 4.47 -6.95
CA PRO A 15 -25.13 4.67 -5.74
C PRO A 15 -26.33 3.71 -5.64
N SER A 16 -26.92 3.35 -6.78
CA SER A 16 -28.05 2.39 -6.85
C SER A 16 -27.72 0.99 -6.33
N THR A 17 -26.45 0.58 -6.35
CA THR A 17 -26.00 -0.77 -5.96
C THR A 17 -24.98 -0.78 -4.83
N GLY A 18 -24.36 0.35 -4.51
CA GLY A 18 -23.26 0.44 -3.54
C GLY A 18 -21.93 -0.15 -4.03
N GLU A 19 -21.89 -0.62 -5.27
CA GLU A 19 -20.68 -1.13 -5.93
C GLU A 19 -19.78 0.01 -6.41
N PHE A 20 -18.51 -0.32 -6.65
CA PHE A 20 -17.52 0.58 -7.21
C PHE A 20 -16.77 -0.06 -8.38
N LEU A 21 -16.21 0.78 -9.23
CA LEU A 21 -15.52 0.35 -10.43
C LEU A 21 -14.05 0.08 -10.13
N VAL A 22 -13.57 -1.10 -10.52
CA VAL A 22 -12.15 -1.45 -10.53
C VAL A 22 -11.69 -1.70 -11.95
N VAL A 23 -10.40 -1.44 -12.20
CA VAL A 23 -9.76 -1.69 -13.48
C VAL A 23 -8.59 -2.65 -13.31
N ARG A 24 -8.45 -3.55 -14.29
CA ARG A 24 -7.33 -4.48 -14.40
C ARG A 24 -6.06 -3.67 -14.66
N GLN A 25 -5.10 -3.80 -13.75
CA GLN A 25 -3.79 -3.16 -13.82
C GLN A 25 -2.93 -3.90 -14.84
N LEU A 26 -2.08 -3.14 -15.53
CA LEU A 26 -1.06 -3.74 -16.39
C LEU A 26 0.01 -4.40 -15.51
N PRO A 27 0.51 -5.59 -15.90
CA PRO A 27 1.67 -6.18 -15.25
C PRO A 27 2.86 -5.23 -15.28
N PRO A 28 3.78 -5.31 -14.30
CA PRO A 28 5.05 -4.61 -14.37
C PRO A 28 5.76 -4.91 -15.70
N PRO A 29 6.48 -3.94 -16.28
CA PRO A 29 7.25 -4.18 -17.49
C PRO A 29 8.22 -5.34 -17.27
N SER A 30 8.30 -6.24 -18.24
CA SER A 30 9.29 -7.33 -18.18
C SER A 30 10.70 -6.75 -18.11
N PRO A 31 11.61 -7.35 -17.31
CA PRO A 31 13.00 -6.96 -17.34
C PRO A 31 13.56 -7.07 -18.77
N PRO A 32 14.59 -6.28 -19.12
CA PRO A 32 15.14 -6.27 -20.47
C PRO A 32 15.69 -7.64 -20.85
N SER A 33 15.37 -8.11 -22.07
CA SER A 33 15.47 -9.48 -22.64
C SER A 33 16.82 -10.21 -22.54
N THR A 34 17.80 -9.60 -21.89
CA THR A 34 19.15 -10.07 -21.65
C THR A 34 19.37 -10.49 -20.20
N ALA A 35 18.34 -10.42 -19.34
CA ALA A 35 18.46 -10.80 -17.94
C ALA A 35 18.32 -12.34 -17.81
N PRO A 36 19.32 -13.05 -17.27
CA PRO A 36 19.18 -14.48 -17.03
C PRO A 36 18.01 -14.76 -16.09
N GLY A 37 17.13 -15.70 -16.45
CA GLY A 37 15.99 -16.13 -15.62
C GLY A 37 14.61 -15.54 -16.00
N GLU A 38 14.50 -14.77 -17.10
CA GLU A 38 13.22 -14.17 -17.53
C GLU A 38 12.05 -15.14 -17.67
N GLU A 39 12.29 -16.30 -18.28
CA GLU A 39 11.26 -17.33 -18.44
C GLU A 39 10.77 -17.88 -17.10
N GLU A 40 11.60 -17.84 -16.05
CA GLU A 40 11.23 -18.25 -14.71
C GLU A 40 10.37 -17.17 -14.05
N TYR A 41 10.76 -15.90 -14.17
CA TYR A 41 9.99 -14.77 -13.64
C TYR A 41 8.59 -14.66 -14.27
N GLN A 42 8.45 -14.88 -15.57
CA GLN A 42 7.14 -14.86 -16.24
C GLN A 42 6.20 -15.97 -15.78
N ARG A 43 6.72 -17.09 -15.25
CA ARG A 43 5.89 -18.18 -14.69
C ARG A 43 5.25 -17.83 -13.35
N TYR A 44 5.73 -16.79 -12.67
CA TYR A 44 5.18 -16.33 -11.40
C TYR A 44 4.05 -15.30 -11.57
N VAL A 45 3.81 -14.79 -12.79
CA VAL A 45 2.62 -13.97 -13.08
C VAL A 45 1.41 -14.90 -13.15
N ASP A 46 0.78 -15.11 -12.02
CA ASP A 46 -0.31 -16.09 -11.89
C ASP A 46 -1.71 -15.44 -11.91
N SER A 47 -1.82 -14.12 -11.79
CA SER A 47 -3.10 -13.48 -11.50
C SER A 47 -3.27 -12.07 -12.05
N ASP A 48 -4.49 -11.78 -12.52
CA ASP A 48 -4.93 -10.43 -12.83
C ASP A 48 -5.08 -9.61 -11.53
N LEU A 49 -4.47 -8.44 -11.49
CA LEU A 49 -4.65 -7.45 -10.42
C LEU A 49 -5.70 -6.43 -10.82
N TYR A 50 -6.73 -6.26 -10.00
CA TYR A 50 -7.72 -5.20 -10.14
C TYR A 50 -7.52 -4.16 -9.04
N ASP A 51 -7.58 -2.88 -9.39
CA ASP A 51 -7.49 -1.79 -8.40
C ASP A 51 -8.37 -0.61 -8.82
N LEU A 52 -8.44 0.42 -8.00
CA LEU A 52 -9.07 1.68 -8.41
C LEU A 52 -8.32 2.27 -9.63
N PRO A 53 -9.05 2.81 -10.62
CA PRO A 53 -8.42 3.49 -11.74
C PRO A 53 -7.58 4.67 -11.22
N SER A 54 -6.39 4.82 -11.77
CA SER A 54 -5.45 5.84 -11.33
C SER A 54 -4.61 6.39 -12.49
N ALA A 55 -4.14 7.62 -12.36
CA ALA A 55 -3.31 8.28 -13.35
C ALA A 55 -2.24 9.16 -12.68
N PRO A 56 -1.05 9.35 -13.30
CA PRO A 56 -0.06 10.30 -12.82
C PRO A 56 -0.68 11.69 -12.64
N LEU A 57 -0.42 12.32 -11.51
CA LEU A 57 -0.91 13.65 -11.21
C LEU A 57 0.23 14.66 -11.30
N ARG A 58 0.13 15.59 -12.26
CA ARG A 58 1.16 16.59 -12.51
C ARG A 58 0.96 17.79 -11.57
N ARG A 59 2.05 18.29 -10.99
CA ARG A 59 2.06 19.61 -10.34
C ARG A 59 2.14 20.69 -11.40
N LEU A 60 1.28 21.69 -11.30
CA LEU A 60 1.33 22.91 -12.11
C LEU A 60 2.55 23.73 -11.72
N ALA A 61 3.17 24.38 -12.71
CA ALA A 61 4.23 25.35 -12.45
C ALA A 61 3.63 26.59 -11.76
N ALA A 62 4.46 27.36 -11.05
CA ALA A 62 4.00 28.55 -10.32
C ALA A 62 3.32 29.60 -11.22
N ASP A 63 3.68 29.62 -12.50
CA ASP A 63 3.17 30.56 -13.50
C ASP A 63 2.06 29.97 -14.38
N GLU A 64 1.72 28.69 -14.20
CA GLU A 64 0.60 28.05 -14.89
C GLU A 64 -0.70 28.35 -14.13
N GLU A 65 -1.57 29.16 -14.75
CA GLU A 65 -2.93 29.34 -14.26
C GLU A 65 -3.67 28.00 -14.27
N PRO A 66 -4.31 27.59 -13.15
CA PRO A 66 -5.13 26.40 -13.11
C PRO A 66 -6.22 26.53 -14.17
N VAL A 67 -6.31 25.57 -15.08
CA VAL A 67 -7.46 25.51 -16.00
C VAL A 67 -8.71 25.43 -15.12
N PRO A 68 -9.69 26.35 -15.28
CA PRO A 68 -10.90 26.33 -14.49
C PRO A 68 -11.51 24.93 -14.58
N PRO A 69 -11.68 24.22 -13.45
CA PRO A 69 -12.12 22.85 -13.52
C PRO A 69 -13.51 22.83 -14.15
N GLY A 70 -13.69 22.10 -15.25
CA GLY A 70 -15.02 21.64 -15.67
C GLY A 70 -15.66 20.70 -14.64
N VAL A 71 -14.88 20.31 -13.62
CA VAL A 71 -15.18 19.32 -12.60
C VAL A 71 -14.63 19.81 -11.25
N ALA A 72 -15.47 20.41 -10.41
CA ALA A 72 -15.04 20.84 -9.07
C ALA A 72 -14.82 19.61 -8.16
N VAL A 73 -13.65 19.53 -7.52
CA VAL A 73 -13.39 18.59 -6.44
C VAL A 73 -13.70 19.27 -5.12
N GLY A 74 -14.85 18.96 -4.53
CA GLY A 74 -15.26 19.48 -3.23
C GLY A 74 -14.62 18.70 -2.08
N GLY A 75 -14.16 19.38 -1.04
CA GLY A 75 -13.62 18.70 0.14
C GLY A 75 -13.00 19.69 1.12
N ALA A 76 -12.95 19.31 2.39
CA ALA A 76 -12.16 20.05 3.37
C ALA A 76 -10.70 19.96 2.95
N GLU A 77 -10.08 21.11 2.68
CA GLU A 77 -8.62 21.15 2.54
C GLU A 77 -8.04 20.61 3.84
N ASP A 78 -7.33 19.48 3.77
CA ASP A 78 -6.74 18.83 4.95
C ASP A 78 -5.55 19.63 5.51
N GLY A 79 -5.41 20.91 5.15
CA GLY A 79 -4.28 21.82 5.43
C GLY A 79 -2.93 21.39 4.83
N ARG A 80 -2.81 20.12 4.43
CA ARG A 80 -1.58 19.44 3.96
C ARG A 80 -1.43 19.47 2.44
N LEU A 81 -2.52 19.67 1.70
CA LEU A 81 -2.52 19.61 0.25
C LEU A 81 -3.38 20.70 -0.37
N ASP A 82 -2.76 21.56 -1.17
CA ASP A 82 -3.41 22.57 -2.00
C ASP A 82 -3.68 21.95 -3.39
N LEU A 83 -4.93 21.54 -3.62
CA LEU A 83 -5.36 20.89 -4.86
C LEU A 83 -5.27 21.82 -6.07
N SER A 84 -5.27 23.15 -5.87
CA SER A 84 -5.19 24.13 -6.96
C SER A 84 -3.86 24.07 -7.71
N ARG A 85 -2.83 23.46 -7.11
CA ARG A 85 -1.49 23.29 -7.71
C ARG A 85 -1.35 22.05 -8.57
N PHE A 86 -2.44 21.34 -8.87
CA PHE A 86 -2.41 20.09 -9.59
C PHE A 86 -3.31 20.11 -10.83
N ASP A 87 -2.87 19.44 -11.88
CA ASP A 87 -3.63 19.25 -13.11
C ASP A 87 -4.64 18.11 -12.95
N ILE A 88 -5.63 18.33 -12.07
CA ILE A 88 -6.71 17.36 -11.79
C ILE A 88 -7.50 17.02 -13.07
N PRO A 89 -7.88 17.98 -13.94
CA PRO A 89 -8.65 17.66 -15.14
C PRO A 89 -7.92 16.69 -16.08
N ALA A 90 -6.61 16.87 -16.32
CA ALA A 90 -5.85 15.98 -17.18
C ALA A 90 -5.71 14.56 -16.59
N ALA A 91 -5.52 14.44 -15.27
CA ALA A 91 -5.46 13.14 -14.61
C ALA A 91 -6.84 12.44 -14.60
N LEU A 92 -7.92 13.19 -14.40
CA LEU A 92 -9.30 12.70 -14.52
C LEU A 92 -9.59 12.20 -15.93
N ASP A 93 -9.25 12.96 -16.97
CA ASP A 93 -9.45 12.53 -18.36
C ASP A 93 -8.77 11.18 -18.65
N GLN A 94 -7.52 11.01 -18.18
CA GLN A 94 -6.82 9.72 -18.29
C GLN A 94 -7.54 8.58 -17.55
N ILE A 95 -8.07 8.84 -16.36
CA ILE A 95 -8.87 7.87 -15.60
C ILE A 95 -10.14 7.51 -16.39
N LEU A 96 -10.88 8.48 -16.91
CA LEU A 96 -12.11 8.25 -17.67
C LEU A 96 -11.85 7.46 -18.97
N ASN A 97 -10.73 7.73 -19.62
CA ASN A 97 -10.27 6.99 -20.79
C ASN A 97 -9.97 5.51 -20.47
N GLN A 98 -9.49 5.19 -19.26
CA GLN A 98 -9.33 3.79 -18.82
C GLN A 98 -10.68 3.09 -18.72
N LEU A 99 -11.71 3.80 -18.25
CA LEU A 99 -13.08 3.30 -18.12
C LEU A 99 -13.82 3.19 -19.46
N GLY A 100 -13.24 3.73 -20.54
CA GLY A 100 -13.86 3.76 -21.86
C GLY A 100 -15.03 4.73 -22.00
N SER A 101 -15.16 5.68 -21.07
CA SER A 101 -16.20 6.69 -21.08
C SER A 101 -15.65 7.99 -21.66
N THR A 102 -16.20 8.45 -22.79
CA THR A 102 -15.93 9.79 -23.36
C THR A 102 -17.00 10.82 -22.98
N SER A 103 -18.05 10.38 -22.27
CA SER A 103 -19.13 11.24 -21.77
C SER A 103 -18.78 11.74 -20.38
N ALA A 104 -18.89 13.06 -20.18
CA ALA A 104 -18.67 13.74 -18.91
C ALA A 104 -19.38 12.99 -17.78
N MET A 105 -18.62 12.50 -16.79
CA MET A 105 -19.22 12.08 -15.53
C MET A 105 -20.01 13.25 -14.97
N CYS A 106 -21.31 13.08 -14.88
CA CYS A 106 -22.22 14.06 -14.31
C CYS A 106 -22.24 13.83 -12.81
N GLY A 107 -21.29 14.43 -12.08
CA GLY A 107 -21.21 14.27 -10.64
C GLY A 107 -20.16 15.18 -10.01
N GLU A 108 -20.46 15.65 -8.81
CA GLU A 108 -19.48 16.33 -7.97
C GLU A 108 -18.42 15.33 -7.51
N TRP A 109 -17.16 15.59 -7.86
CA TRP A 109 -16.05 14.81 -7.33
C TRP A 109 -15.72 15.35 -5.95
N ARG A 110 -15.31 14.46 -5.05
CA ARG A 110 -14.93 14.85 -3.70
C ARG A 110 -13.60 14.27 -3.31
N LEU A 111 -12.79 15.05 -2.60
CA LEU A 111 -11.58 14.53 -1.99
C LEU A 111 -11.97 13.52 -0.91
N LEU A 112 -11.48 12.29 -1.03
CA LEU A 112 -11.72 11.24 -0.07
C LEU A 112 -10.55 11.10 0.90
N LYS A 113 -9.31 11.10 0.39
CA LYS A 113 -8.10 10.95 1.21
C LYS A 113 -6.87 11.48 0.49
N TYR A 114 -5.91 12.03 1.24
CA TYR A 114 -4.55 12.23 0.79
C TYR A 114 -3.62 11.28 1.53
N ILE A 115 -2.77 10.56 0.78
CA ILE A 115 -1.89 9.52 1.31
C ILE A 115 -0.46 9.89 0.92
N GLU A 116 0.39 10.03 1.92
CA GLU A 116 1.84 10.15 1.73
C GLU A 116 2.45 8.77 1.86
N GLU A 117 3.03 8.27 0.78
CA GLU A 117 3.69 6.97 0.79
C GLU A 117 5.02 7.09 1.52
N PRO A 118 5.28 6.24 2.53
CA PRO A 118 6.59 6.16 3.17
C PRO A 118 7.71 5.78 2.17
N GLU A 119 8.96 6.18 2.46
CA GLU A 119 10.12 5.89 1.60
C GLU A 119 10.52 4.41 1.69
N PHE A 120 9.80 3.53 1.00
CA PHE A 120 10.04 2.08 0.96
C PHE A 120 11.13 1.65 -0.03
N GLY A 121 11.59 2.56 -0.88
CA GLY A 121 12.49 2.28 -2.00
C GLY A 121 13.51 3.38 -2.24
N PRO A 122 14.21 3.35 -3.38
CA PRO A 122 15.25 4.33 -3.70
C PRO A 122 14.69 5.69 -4.13
N ASP A 123 13.40 5.72 -4.49
CA ASP A 123 12.67 6.91 -4.90
C ASP A 123 11.97 7.57 -3.72
N ALA A 124 11.63 8.85 -3.86
CA ALA A 124 10.99 9.66 -2.81
C ALA A 124 9.51 9.29 -2.52
N GLY A 125 9.03 8.14 -3.01
CA GLY A 125 7.65 7.68 -2.86
C GLY A 125 6.65 8.33 -3.84
N VAL A 126 5.41 7.81 -3.81
CA VAL A 126 4.28 8.29 -4.59
C VAL A 126 3.16 8.77 -3.67
N ASN A 127 2.92 10.07 -3.62
CA ASN A 127 1.80 10.62 -2.88
C ASN A 127 0.50 10.43 -3.68
N THR A 128 -0.52 9.87 -3.05
CA THR A 128 -1.78 9.54 -3.72
C THR A 128 -2.90 10.46 -3.24
N VAL A 129 -3.54 11.14 -4.19
CA VAL A 129 -4.79 11.87 -4.00
C VAL A 129 -5.93 10.94 -4.40
N LEU A 130 -6.76 10.57 -3.45
CA LEU A 130 -7.92 9.72 -3.67
C LEU A 130 -9.16 10.59 -3.71
N ILE A 131 -9.90 10.50 -4.81
CA ILE A 131 -11.18 11.17 -4.99
C ILE A 131 -12.30 10.16 -5.15
N VAL A 132 -13.53 10.58 -4.85
CA VAL A 132 -14.75 9.78 -5.03
C VAL A 132 -15.71 10.51 -5.96
N GLY A 133 -16.34 9.74 -6.83
CA GLY A 133 -17.37 10.21 -7.76
C GLY A 133 -18.45 9.15 -7.96
N SER A 134 -19.55 9.53 -8.58
CA SER A 134 -20.66 8.63 -8.90
C SER A 134 -20.96 8.62 -10.39
N LEU A 135 -21.29 7.44 -10.91
CA LEU A 135 -21.83 7.26 -12.25
C LEU A 135 -23.34 7.01 -12.17
N GLU A 136 -24.12 7.95 -12.69
CA GLU A 136 -25.56 7.78 -12.87
C GLU A 136 -25.97 8.15 -14.31
N PRO A 137 -26.60 7.23 -15.06
CA PRO A 137 -26.92 5.84 -14.69
C PRO A 137 -25.67 4.93 -14.65
N LYS A 138 -25.76 3.82 -13.92
CA LYS A 138 -24.74 2.78 -13.90
C LYS A 138 -24.63 2.13 -15.29
N PRO A 139 -23.48 2.21 -15.99
CA PRO A 139 -23.31 1.53 -17.27
C PRO A 139 -23.44 0.01 -17.12
N GLU A 140 -24.31 -0.59 -17.92
CA GLU A 140 -24.52 -2.04 -17.97
C GLU A 140 -23.38 -2.77 -18.71
N VAL A 141 -22.79 -2.11 -19.72
CA VAL A 141 -21.67 -2.65 -20.49
C VAL A 141 -20.40 -1.88 -20.12
N LEU A 142 -19.44 -2.59 -19.55
CA LEU A 142 -18.10 -2.11 -19.24
C LEU A 142 -17.10 -2.65 -20.27
N ARG A 143 -15.92 -2.03 -20.36
CA ARG A 143 -14.77 -2.65 -21.03
C ARG A 143 -14.36 -3.93 -20.32
N ASP A 144 -13.80 -4.90 -21.04
CA ASP A 144 -13.31 -6.18 -20.49
C ASP A 144 -12.29 -6.02 -19.36
N SER A 145 -11.57 -4.89 -19.32
CA SER A 145 -10.62 -4.55 -18.27
C SER A 145 -11.26 -3.93 -17.03
N CYS A 146 -12.56 -3.68 -17.03
CA CYS A 146 -13.28 -2.99 -15.95
C CYS A 146 -14.32 -3.92 -15.32
N LYS A 147 -14.51 -3.81 -14.01
CA LYS A 147 -15.48 -4.63 -13.29
C LYS A 147 -16.14 -3.83 -12.16
N TRP A 148 -17.45 -3.99 -12.01
CA TRP A 148 -18.16 -3.57 -10.80
C TRP A 148 -17.84 -4.53 -9.66
N MET A 149 -17.46 -3.98 -8.52
CA MET A 149 -17.02 -4.70 -7.34
C MET A 149 -17.86 -4.26 -6.14
N SER A 150 -18.41 -5.21 -5.39
CA SER A 150 -18.98 -4.93 -4.08
C SER A 150 -17.88 -4.81 -3.03
N LYS A 151 -18.16 -4.14 -1.90
CA LYS A 151 -17.20 -4.03 -0.80
C LYS A 151 -16.87 -5.40 -0.21
N GLU A 152 -17.88 -6.26 -0.09
CA GLU A 152 -17.76 -7.62 0.42
C GLU A 152 -16.90 -8.47 -0.51
N GLY A 153 -17.11 -8.39 -1.82
CA GLY A 153 -16.31 -9.11 -2.81
C GLY A 153 -14.84 -8.66 -2.82
N ALA A 154 -14.59 -7.36 -2.67
CA ALA A 154 -13.23 -6.85 -2.52
C ALA A 154 -12.56 -7.36 -1.23
N TRP A 155 -13.32 -7.44 -0.13
CA TRP A 155 -12.85 -7.98 1.14
C TRP A 155 -12.50 -9.47 1.03
N GLU A 156 -13.35 -10.26 0.38
CA GLU A 156 -13.07 -11.68 0.13
C GLU A 156 -11.79 -11.88 -0.70
N LEU A 157 -11.53 -11.01 -1.68
CA LEU A 157 -10.29 -11.06 -2.49
C LEU A 157 -9.04 -10.61 -1.70
N LEU A 158 -9.19 -9.67 -0.76
CA LEU A 158 -8.09 -9.23 0.11
C LEU A 158 -7.62 -10.33 1.07
N TYR A 159 -8.56 -11.08 1.67
CA TYR A 159 -8.25 -12.12 2.66
C TYR A 159 -8.17 -13.53 2.08
N GLY A 160 -8.98 -13.84 1.06
CA GLY A 160 -9.16 -15.16 0.46
C GLY A 160 -8.24 -15.42 -0.73
N VAL A 161 -6.95 -15.11 -0.59
CA VAL A 161 -5.95 -15.23 -1.65
C VAL A 161 -5.79 -16.69 -2.10
N ARG A 162 -6.17 -16.99 -3.35
CA ARG A 162 -6.00 -18.32 -3.99
C ARG A 162 -4.95 -18.26 -5.11
N PRO A 163 -4.09 -19.27 -5.27
CA PRO A 163 -3.19 -19.35 -6.43
C PRO A 163 -3.96 -19.24 -7.74
N GLY A 164 -3.49 -18.44 -8.70
CA GLY A 164 -4.17 -18.26 -9.98
C GLY A 164 -5.47 -17.43 -9.96
N GLY A 165 -5.90 -16.97 -8.78
CA GLY A 165 -7.13 -16.20 -8.61
C GLY A 165 -6.92 -14.70 -8.73
N THR A 166 -7.98 -13.96 -9.03
CA THR A 166 -7.97 -12.49 -9.08
C THR A 166 -7.39 -11.87 -7.81
N ARG A 167 -6.60 -10.82 -7.98
CA ARG A 167 -6.04 -10.01 -6.89
C ARG A 167 -6.68 -8.64 -6.88
N ILE A 168 -6.63 -8.02 -5.70
CA ILE A 168 -7.13 -6.68 -5.49
C ILE A 168 -5.99 -5.80 -4.98
N GLY A 169 -5.90 -4.58 -5.51
CA GLY A 169 -4.78 -3.68 -5.28
C GLY A 169 -4.92 -2.79 -4.05
N PRO A 170 -3.86 -2.03 -3.74
CA PRO A 170 -3.78 -1.20 -2.55
C PRO A 170 -4.78 -0.04 -2.53
N TYR A 171 -5.14 0.55 -3.68
CA TYR A 171 -6.07 1.69 -3.64
C TYR A 171 -7.48 1.31 -3.23
N VAL A 172 -7.93 0.10 -3.59
CA VAL A 172 -9.18 -0.44 -3.07
C VAL A 172 -9.11 -0.58 -1.55
N TYR A 173 -8.03 -1.15 -1.01
CA TYR A 173 -7.88 -1.30 0.44
C TYR A 173 -7.81 0.06 1.17
N ILE A 174 -7.03 1.00 0.66
CA ILE A 174 -6.82 2.30 1.30
C ILE A 174 -8.05 3.21 1.15
N GLY A 175 -8.78 3.06 0.04
CA GLY A 175 -9.83 3.98 -0.37
C GLY A 175 -11.20 3.69 0.20
N PHE A 176 -11.49 2.45 0.58
CA PHE A 176 -12.73 2.15 1.32
C PHE A 176 -12.44 2.16 2.82
N PRO A 177 -13.27 2.85 3.62
CA PRO A 177 -13.01 2.98 5.05
C PRO A 177 -12.89 1.61 5.72
N LYS A 178 -11.96 1.51 6.68
CA LYS A 178 -11.96 0.47 7.71
C LYS A 178 -13.32 0.50 8.42
N SER A 179 -14.24 -0.38 8.08
CA SER A 179 -15.38 -0.68 8.94
C SER A 179 -14.88 -1.53 10.10
N GLU A 180 -14.75 -0.90 11.27
CA GLU A 180 -14.72 -1.49 12.62
C GLU A 180 -13.58 -2.45 13.03
N LEU A 181 -12.66 -2.83 12.14
CA LEU A 181 -11.53 -3.73 12.48
C LEU A 181 -10.17 -3.04 12.35
N SER A 182 -10.10 -1.76 12.66
CA SER A 182 -8.82 -1.08 12.88
C SER A 182 -8.07 -1.77 14.03
N SER A 183 -7.13 -2.66 13.70
CA SER A 183 -6.05 -2.99 14.61
C SER A 183 -5.31 -1.69 14.94
N ASN A 184 -5.46 -1.23 16.17
CA ASN A 184 -5.11 0.12 16.65
C ASN A 184 -3.59 0.40 16.74
N CYS A 185 -2.73 -0.33 16.03
CA CYS A 185 -1.49 -0.70 16.70
C CYS A 185 -0.19 -0.01 16.30
N ILE A 186 -0.23 1.05 15.48
CA ILE A 186 0.94 1.94 15.27
C ILE A 186 0.56 3.43 15.40
N ALA A 187 -0.60 3.77 15.95
CA ALA A 187 -1.01 5.16 16.13
C ALA A 187 -0.12 5.97 17.12
N ALA A 188 0.76 5.30 17.86
CA ALA A 188 1.63 5.92 18.87
C ALA A 188 3.11 6.06 18.42
N SER A 189 3.52 5.49 17.29
CA SER A 189 4.92 5.62 16.82
C SER A 189 5.05 6.83 15.90
N ALA A 190 6.13 7.59 16.06
CA ALA A 190 6.49 8.69 15.15
C ALA A 190 6.92 8.19 13.75
N LEU A 191 7.00 6.87 13.54
CA LEU A 191 7.43 6.26 12.29
C LEU A 191 6.32 6.32 11.24
N ALA A 192 6.70 6.75 10.04
CA ALA A 192 5.86 6.58 8.87
C ALA A 192 5.56 5.09 8.68
N SER A 193 4.31 4.73 8.39
CA SER A 193 3.91 3.33 8.23
C SER A 193 2.76 3.20 7.24
N GLN A 194 2.65 2.03 6.65
CA GLN A 194 1.55 1.68 5.75
C GLN A 194 1.09 0.26 6.04
N GLU A 195 -0.20 0.09 6.31
CA GLU A 195 -0.81 -1.23 6.35
C GLU A 195 -1.19 -1.62 4.93
N TYR A 196 -0.60 -2.70 4.41
CA TYR A 196 -1.01 -3.37 3.18
C TYR A 196 -0.15 -4.64 2.97
N PRO A 197 -0.73 -5.82 2.77
CA PRO A 197 -2.18 -6.15 2.81
C PRO A 197 -2.75 -6.06 4.25
N PRO A 198 -4.07 -6.25 4.45
CA PRO A 198 -4.68 -6.18 5.78
C PRO A 198 -3.98 -7.08 6.81
N GLY A 199 -3.73 -6.53 8.01
CA GLY A 199 -3.03 -7.23 9.09
C GLY A 199 -1.50 -7.22 8.99
N LEU A 200 -0.93 -6.71 7.90
CA LEU A 200 0.51 -6.49 7.73
C LEU A 200 0.81 -5.00 7.67
N THR A 201 1.60 -4.50 8.62
CA THR A 201 2.08 -3.12 8.60
C THR A 201 3.55 -3.06 8.22
N LEU A 202 3.86 -2.23 7.23
CA LEU A 202 5.20 -1.97 6.75
C LEU A 202 5.69 -0.64 7.34
N VAL A 203 6.91 -0.65 7.85
CA VAL A 203 7.58 0.51 8.43
C VAL A 203 8.96 0.63 7.78
N PRO A 204 9.23 1.67 6.95
CA PRO A 204 10.57 1.85 6.40
C PRO A 204 11.50 2.37 7.49
N MET A 205 12.43 1.51 7.90
CA MET A 205 13.42 1.81 8.92
C MET A 205 14.68 2.33 8.25
N LYS A 206 15.13 3.53 8.63
CA LYS A 206 16.43 4.03 8.17
C LYS A 206 17.53 3.07 8.59
N SER A 207 18.25 2.50 7.63
CA SER A 207 19.16 1.37 7.84
C SER A 207 20.45 1.54 7.03
N ARG A 208 21.38 0.58 7.14
CA ARG A 208 22.66 0.57 6.41
C ARG A 208 22.55 -0.22 5.11
N THR A 209 21.61 0.16 4.26
CA THR A 209 21.45 -0.41 2.92
C THR A 209 22.52 0.09 1.94
N LEU A 210 22.66 -0.63 0.82
CA LEU A 210 23.47 -0.17 -0.30
C LEU A 210 22.72 0.91 -1.08
N SER A 211 23.47 1.92 -1.57
CA SER A 211 22.93 2.91 -2.50
C SER A 211 22.30 2.21 -3.72
N PRO A 212 21.13 2.67 -4.22
CA PRO A 212 20.43 3.91 -3.88
C PRO A 212 19.45 3.84 -2.69
N PHE A 213 19.32 2.68 -2.05
CA PHE A 213 18.38 2.47 -0.94
C PHE A 213 18.84 3.18 0.34
N ARG A 214 17.86 3.55 1.18
CA ARG A 214 18.09 4.26 2.45
C ARG A 214 17.37 3.64 3.65
N THR A 215 16.45 2.73 3.36
CA THR A 215 15.54 2.13 4.34
C THR A 215 15.46 0.63 4.11
N THR A 216 15.19 -0.10 5.19
CA THR A 216 14.82 -1.52 5.18
C THR A 216 13.40 -1.61 5.74
N ASN A 217 12.56 -2.43 5.12
CA ASN A 217 11.16 -2.54 5.51
C ASN A 217 11.03 -3.48 6.71
N LEU A 218 10.75 -2.92 7.88
CA LEU A 218 10.28 -3.68 9.03
C LEU A 218 8.83 -4.08 8.79
N VAL A 219 8.55 -5.38 8.89
CA VAL A 219 7.18 -5.91 8.83
C VAL A 219 6.67 -6.17 10.23
N VAL A 220 5.51 -5.61 10.56
CA VAL A 220 4.81 -5.78 11.82
C VAL A 220 3.52 -6.55 11.58
N VAL A 221 3.38 -7.69 12.27
CA VAL A 221 2.16 -8.52 12.26
C VAL A 221 1.66 -8.66 13.67
N GLN A 222 0.35 -8.56 13.86
CA GLN A 222 -0.26 -8.74 15.17
C GLN A 222 -1.46 -9.68 15.08
N ALA A 223 -1.60 -10.51 16.10
CA ALA A 223 -2.74 -11.40 16.19
C ALA A 223 -3.97 -10.63 16.72
N ASP A 224 -5.08 -10.73 16.00
CA ASP A 224 -6.37 -10.15 16.42
C ASP A 224 -7.02 -11.00 17.52
N GLY A 225 -6.43 -11.03 18.72
CA GLY A 225 -7.04 -11.50 19.99
C GLY A 225 -7.62 -12.93 20.05
N GLY A 226 -7.70 -13.64 18.94
CA GLY A 226 -8.18 -14.99 18.82
C GLY A 226 -7.06 -15.91 19.24
N ALA A 227 -7.21 -16.54 20.40
CA ALA A 227 -6.31 -17.61 20.82
C ALA A 227 -6.18 -18.60 19.65
N CYS A 228 -4.96 -18.73 19.11
CA CYS A 228 -4.66 -19.77 18.15
C CYS A 228 -4.85 -21.12 18.86
N GLY A 229 -6.07 -21.66 18.82
CA GLY A 229 -6.44 -22.95 19.39
C GLY A 229 -5.84 -24.13 18.63
N SER A 230 -4.88 -23.88 17.74
CA SER A 230 -4.16 -24.90 17.00
C SER A 230 -3.25 -25.65 17.96
N LYS A 231 -3.77 -26.76 18.51
CA LYS A 231 -3.01 -27.82 19.20
C LYS A 231 -2.10 -28.59 18.23
N ARG A 232 -1.44 -27.93 17.29
CA ARG A 232 -0.43 -28.54 16.44
C ARG A 232 0.92 -28.46 17.15
N SER A 233 1.44 -29.61 17.53
CA SER A 233 2.67 -29.79 18.33
C SER A 233 3.97 -29.53 17.56
N ILE A 234 3.95 -28.69 16.52
CA ILE A 234 5.09 -28.49 15.60
C ILE A 234 5.57 -27.03 15.49
N PHE A 235 5.07 -26.12 16.32
CA PHE A 235 5.54 -24.74 16.32
C PHE A 235 6.79 -24.59 17.20
N PHE A 236 7.86 -24.04 16.63
CA PHE A 236 9.09 -23.75 17.37
C PHE A 236 8.93 -22.50 18.26
N ALA A 237 8.12 -21.54 17.82
CA ALA A 237 7.83 -20.29 18.53
C ALA A 237 6.35 -19.89 18.33
N CYS A 238 5.79 -19.20 19.32
CA CYS A 238 4.43 -18.64 19.26
C CYS A 238 4.41 -17.29 19.98
N GLY A 239 3.81 -16.28 19.34
CA GLY A 239 3.67 -14.94 19.90
C GLY A 239 2.36 -14.30 19.47
N ASP A 240 1.99 -13.25 20.18
CA ASP A 240 0.84 -12.39 19.90
C ASP A 240 1.22 -11.26 18.91
N ALA A 241 2.52 -11.09 18.63
CA ALA A 241 3.07 -10.20 17.61
C ALA A 241 4.33 -10.81 16.93
N LEU A 242 4.58 -10.40 15.69
CA LEU A 242 5.75 -10.77 14.91
C LEU A 242 6.37 -9.50 14.30
N LEU A 243 7.66 -9.30 14.52
CA LEU A 243 8.50 -8.34 13.79
C LEU A 243 9.40 -9.10 12.84
N ILE A 244 9.51 -8.63 11.60
CA ILE A 244 10.43 -9.19 10.60
C ILE A 244 11.42 -8.10 10.20
N ASP A 245 12.70 -8.41 10.27
CA ASP A 245 13.81 -7.54 9.85
C ASP A 245 13.81 -6.16 10.55
N PRO A 246 14.00 -6.11 11.88
CA PRO A 246 14.00 -4.86 12.64
C PRO A 246 15.28 -4.02 12.43
N GLY A 247 16.12 -4.36 11.45
CA GLY A 247 17.40 -3.71 11.24
C GLY A 247 17.24 -2.22 10.91
N CYS A 248 18.00 -1.41 11.65
CA CYS A 248 17.94 0.03 11.52
C CYS A 248 19.21 0.68 12.09
N CYS A 249 19.44 1.94 11.78
CA CYS A 249 20.56 2.72 12.29
C CYS A 249 20.24 3.32 13.66
N SER A 250 21.29 3.72 14.39
CA SER A 250 21.16 4.24 15.76
C SER A 250 20.29 5.49 15.89
N GLN A 251 20.04 6.22 14.79
CA GLN A 251 19.19 7.40 14.78
C GLN A 251 17.71 7.08 14.99
N VAL A 252 17.28 5.85 14.72
CA VAL A 252 15.88 5.41 14.81
C VAL A 252 15.65 4.32 15.87
N HIS A 253 16.63 4.10 16.75
CA HIS A 253 16.54 3.09 17.81
C HIS A 253 15.49 3.42 18.87
N THR A 254 15.27 4.71 19.16
CA THR A 254 14.28 5.14 20.16
C THR A 254 12.88 4.83 19.64
N GLU A 255 12.60 5.19 18.40
CA GLU A 255 11.33 4.94 17.73
C GLU A 255 11.04 3.45 17.56
N LEU A 256 12.08 2.65 17.26
CA LEU A 256 11.96 1.20 17.26
C LEU A 256 11.65 0.66 18.66
N THR A 257 12.29 1.20 19.69
CA THR A 257 12.04 0.79 21.08
C THR A 257 10.60 1.13 21.50
N ASP A 258 10.12 2.31 21.13
CA ASP A 258 8.74 2.73 21.37
C ASP A 258 7.74 1.82 20.66
N LEU A 259 8.03 1.42 19.41
CA LEU A 259 7.25 0.43 18.67
C LEU A 259 7.26 -0.94 19.35
N VAL A 260 8.43 -1.43 19.77
CA VAL A 260 8.55 -2.71 20.50
C VAL A 260 7.77 -2.68 21.82
N ASN A 261 7.73 -1.52 22.48
CA ASN A 261 6.95 -1.34 23.70
C ASN A 261 5.45 -1.21 23.46
N SER A 262 5.02 -0.79 22.27
CA SER A 262 3.60 -0.66 21.90
C SER A 262 2.97 -1.98 21.45
N VAL A 263 3.76 -2.94 20.96
CA VAL A 263 3.27 -4.25 20.53
C VAL A 263 3.05 -5.21 21.71
N PRO A 264 2.19 -6.25 21.57
CA PRO A 264 2.03 -7.30 22.57
C PRO A 264 3.36 -7.90 23.07
N LYS A 265 3.45 -8.14 24.38
CA LYS A 265 4.70 -8.60 25.04
C LYS A 265 5.19 -9.97 24.57
N LYS A 266 4.30 -10.84 24.09
CA LYS A 266 4.69 -12.11 23.46
C LYS A 266 5.10 -11.83 22.02
N LEU A 267 6.30 -11.30 21.86
CA LEU A 267 6.82 -10.84 20.59
C LEU A 267 7.80 -11.87 19.98
N VAL A 268 7.57 -12.28 18.75
CA VAL A 268 8.55 -13.04 17.96
C VAL A 268 9.29 -12.07 17.05
N VAL A 269 10.61 -12.20 16.93
CA VAL A 269 11.43 -11.41 16.01
C VAL A 269 12.09 -12.34 15.00
N LEU A 270 11.66 -12.27 13.75
CA LEU A 270 12.24 -13.00 12.64
C LEU A 270 13.26 -12.12 11.90
N VAL A 271 14.36 -12.74 11.48
CA VAL A 271 15.37 -12.10 10.66
C VAL A 271 15.52 -12.94 9.40
N THR A 272 15.30 -12.35 8.23
CA THR A 272 15.36 -13.06 6.95
C THR A 272 16.78 -13.50 6.63
N HIS A 273 17.77 -12.63 6.85
CA HIS A 273 19.19 -12.90 6.65
C HIS A 273 20.08 -11.94 7.45
N HIS A 274 21.41 -12.15 7.41
CA HIS A 274 22.35 -11.55 8.37
C HIS A 274 23.03 -10.25 7.90
N HIS A 275 22.56 -9.61 6.84
CA HIS A 275 23.10 -8.31 6.43
C HIS A 275 22.77 -7.23 7.48
N ASN A 276 23.66 -6.25 7.61
CA ASN A 276 23.61 -5.25 8.69
C ASN A 276 22.28 -4.47 8.72
N ASP A 277 21.74 -4.17 7.55
CA ASP A 277 20.48 -3.48 7.37
C ASP A 277 19.26 -4.26 7.90
N HIS A 278 19.38 -5.57 8.11
CA HIS A 278 18.34 -6.43 8.72
C HIS A 278 18.58 -6.73 10.22
N ILE A 279 19.83 -6.65 10.71
CA ILE A 279 20.20 -7.14 12.05
C ILE A 279 20.78 -6.11 13.01
N ASP A 280 21.14 -4.90 12.55
CA ASP A 280 21.88 -3.95 13.38
C ASP A 280 21.18 -3.60 14.70
N ALA A 281 19.86 -3.44 14.64
CA ALA A 281 19.04 -3.17 15.82
C ALA A 281 18.99 -4.37 16.78
N CYS A 282 19.10 -5.61 16.29
CA CYS A 282 19.09 -6.81 17.14
C CYS A 282 20.25 -6.83 18.15
N ARG A 283 21.35 -6.14 17.84
CA ARG A 283 22.51 -6.02 18.73
C ARG A 283 22.34 -4.92 19.79
N SER A 284 21.58 -3.88 19.47
CA SER A 284 21.53 -2.64 20.25
C SER A 284 20.22 -2.44 21.01
N CYS A 285 19.12 -2.97 20.50
CA CYS A 285 17.79 -2.89 21.10
C CYS A 285 17.51 -4.15 21.94
N GLN A 286 16.76 -3.96 23.02
CA GLN A 286 16.22 -5.05 23.83
C GLN A 286 14.88 -5.49 23.24
N PHE A 287 14.76 -6.78 22.95
CA PHE A 287 13.50 -7.39 22.56
C PHE A 287 13.12 -8.41 23.65
N PRO A 288 11.86 -8.41 24.13
CA PRO A 288 11.42 -9.22 25.27
C PRO A 288 11.57 -10.73 25.04
N SER A 289 11.63 -11.20 23.78
CA SER A 289 12.02 -12.55 23.39
C SER A 289 12.86 -12.48 22.12
N LYS A 290 14.19 -12.51 22.26
CA LYS A 290 15.12 -12.65 21.13
C LYS A 290 15.17 -14.10 20.69
N GLU A 291 14.19 -14.55 19.93
CA GLU A 291 14.33 -15.81 19.20
C GLU A 291 14.70 -15.50 17.76
N VAL A 292 15.99 -15.21 17.54
CA VAL A 292 16.53 -14.91 16.21
C VAL A 292 16.63 -16.22 15.44
N SER A 293 15.58 -16.55 14.68
CA SER A 293 15.63 -17.64 13.69
C SER A 293 15.96 -17.02 12.34
N GLY A 294 17.15 -17.33 11.81
CA GLY A 294 17.56 -16.94 10.46
C GLY A 294 18.02 -18.18 9.70
N ALA A 295 17.56 -18.35 8.47
CA ALA A 295 18.09 -19.37 7.58
C ALA A 295 19.52 -18.96 7.20
N CYS A 296 20.51 -19.65 7.74
CA CYS A 296 21.89 -19.53 7.29
C CYS A 296 21.98 -20.03 5.84
N TYR A 297 21.85 -19.13 4.86
CA TYR A 297 22.48 -19.37 3.57
C TYR A 297 24.00 -19.23 3.80
N THR A 298 24.66 -20.36 3.97
CA THR A 298 26.10 -20.46 3.75
C THR A 298 26.35 -20.19 2.26
N PRO A 299 27.10 -19.15 1.88
CA PRO A 299 27.60 -19.06 0.51
C PRO A 299 28.46 -20.30 0.26
N SER A 300 28.24 -20.97 -0.86
CA SER A 300 29.13 -22.01 -1.37
C SER A 300 30.34 -21.39 -2.06
#